data_AF-A0AAV2BZ18-F1
#
_entry.id   AF-A0AAV2BZ18-F1
#
_cell.length_a   1.000
_cell.length_b   1.000
_cell.length_c   1.000
_cell.angle_alpha   90.00
_cell.angle_beta   90.00
_cell.angle_gamma   90.00
#
_symmetry.space_group_name_H-M   'P 1'
#
loop_
_entity.id
_entity.type
_entity.pdbx_description
1 polymer ?
#
loop_
_entity_poly.entity_id
_entity_poly.type
_entity_poly.pdbx_seq_one_letter_code
_entity_poly.pdbx_strand_id
1 'polypeptide(L)'
;MARLKNHGSCDKLVDEYVETEYSIIVIDMLLLRKEALRHVLFNSNLKLIPFQIAWKLIVLYILCDAYEKMASQKHFRSKSYKPDMFINELELNFYFMCIKSFLEYFIFATLIVVILYHSQEKSTKRFSSKNLFNSIVLASYGKLFMLPVLVWSKDDEYCDILIILFIFLSQLQVIRVTTKLSSLFITIILIVISELGYLLLQYIM
;
A
#
# COMPACT_ATOMS: atom_id res chain seq x y z
N MET A 1 -18.88 9.16 16.59
CA MET A 1 -20.32 9.36 16.32
C MET A 1 -20.44 10.70 15.60
N ALA A 2 -20.24 10.73 14.28
CA ALA A 2 -20.33 11.97 13.51
C ALA A 2 -21.81 12.23 13.17
N ARG A 3 -22.30 13.43 13.52
CA ARG A 3 -23.67 13.88 13.22
C ARG A 3 -23.72 14.35 11.77
N LEU A 4 -24.47 13.64 10.94
CA LEU A 4 -24.86 14.07 9.61
C LEU A 4 -25.65 15.39 9.73
N LYS A 5 -25.12 16.50 9.21
CA LYS A 5 -25.87 17.75 9.10
C LYS A 5 -26.73 17.70 7.82
N ASN A 6 -28.05 17.62 8.00
CA ASN A 6 -29.00 17.84 6.92
C ASN A 6 -29.06 19.34 6.60
N HIS A 7 -28.75 19.70 5.35
CA HIS A 7 -29.08 21.03 4.82
C HIS A 7 -30.45 20.95 4.12
N GLY A 8 -31.41 21.69 4.65
CA GLY A 8 -32.86 21.59 4.37
C GLY A 8 -33.35 22.00 2.98
N SER A 9 -32.56 21.87 1.91
CA SER A 9 -33.07 22.10 0.54
C SER A 9 -32.35 21.38 -0.60
N CYS A 10 -31.37 20.51 -0.32
CA CYS A 10 -30.73 19.73 -1.37
C CYS A 10 -30.32 18.36 -0.81
N ASP A 11 -30.93 17.29 -1.34
CA ASP A 11 -30.74 15.90 -0.91
C ASP A 11 -29.40 15.32 -1.41
N LYS A 12 -28.31 16.04 -1.14
CA LYS A 12 -26.95 15.56 -1.38
C LYS A 12 -26.18 15.62 -0.06
N LEU A 13 -26.00 14.43 0.51
CA LEU A 13 -25.11 14.15 1.64
C LEU A 13 -23.72 14.74 1.34
N VAL A 14 -23.41 15.89 1.92
CA VAL A 14 -22.10 16.53 1.80
C VAL A 14 -21.14 15.85 2.76
N ASP A 15 -19.99 15.44 2.23
CA ASP A 15 -18.91 14.80 2.96
C ASP A 15 -18.16 15.84 3.80
N GLU A 16 -18.05 15.64 5.12
CA GLU A 16 -17.48 16.59 6.08
C GLU A 16 -16.01 16.96 5.75
N TYR A 17 -15.30 16.05 5.10
CA TYR A 17 -13.90 16.21 4.73
C TYR A 17 -13.65 17.22 3.59
N VAL A 18 -14.68 17.73 2.91
CA VAL A 18 -14.52 18.72 1.83
C VAL A 18 -13.91 20.04 2.32
N GLU A 19 -14.16 20.42 3.58
CA GLU A 19 -13.64 21.65 4.20
C GLU A 19 -12.51 21.37 5.20
N THR A 20 -12.07 20.13 5.32
CA THR A 20 -11.11 19.69 6.34
C THR A 20 -9.66 19.81 5.85
N GLU A 21 -8.74 20.21 6.73
CA GLU A 21 -7.31 20.27 6.43
C GLU A 21 -6.72 18.88 6.09
N TYR A 22 -5.77 18.84 5.15
CA TYR A 22 -5.15 17.59 4.69
C TYR A 22 -4.46 16.79 5.82
N SER A 23 -3.91 17.46 6.82
CA SER A 23 -3.28 16.82 8.00
C SER A 23 -4.27 15.92 8.74
N ILE A 24 -5.49 16.41 8.97
CA ILE A 24 -6.56 15.67 9.66
C ILE A 24 -7.02 14.49 8.81
N ILE A 25 -7.12 14.66 7.49
CA ILE A 25 -7.47 13.57 6.56
C ILE A 25 -6.42 12.46 6.62
N VAL A 26 -5.12 12.80 6.66
CA VAL A 26 -4.03 11.82 6.78
C VAL A 26 -4.09 11.09 8.12
N ILE A 27 -4.37 11.79 9.23
CA ILE A 27 -4.53 11.16 10.55
C ILE A 27 -5.71 10.18 10.54
N ASP A 28 -6.86 10.59 10.02
CA ASP A 28 -8.04 9.71 9.96
C ASP A 28 -7.84 8.53 9.00
N MET A 29 -7.02 8.70 7.97
CA MET A 29 -6.54 7.62 7.12
C MET A 29 -5.65 6.65 7.89
N LEU A 30 -4.68 7.15 8.68
CA LEU A 30 -3.84 6.34 9.59
C LEU A 30 -4.66 5.59 10.63
N LEU A 31 -5.79 6.15 11.06
CA LEU A 31 -6.75 5.49 11.94
C LEU A 31 -7.68 4.50 11.20
N LEU A 32 -7.43 4.25 9.91
CA LEU A 32 -8.21 3.35 9.06
C LEU A 32 -9.71 3.71 9.00
N ARG A 33 -10.05 5.00 9.15
CA ARG A 33 -11.44 5.45 9.07
C ARG A 33 -11.93 5.34 7.63
N LYS A 34 -12.99 4.56 7.44
CA LYS A 34 -13.62 4.32 6.12
C LYS A 34 -14.06 5.60 5.44
N GLU A 35 -14.50 6.60 6.20
CA GLU A 35 -15.01 7.86 5.68
C GLU A 35 -13.89 8.68 5.03
N ALA A 36 -12.74 8.84 5.71
CA ALA A 36 -11.56 9.48 5.15
C ALA A 36 -11.02 8.73 3.92
N LEU A 37 -10.95 7.39 4.00
CA LEU A 37 -10.58 6.56 2.83
C LEU A 37 -11.55 6.76 1.66
N ARG A 38 -12.86 6.80 1.91
CA ARG A 38 -13.87 7.06 0.87
C ARG A 38 -13.73 8.47 0.32
N HIS A 39 -13.48 9.46 1.15
CA HIS A 39 -13.27 10.84 0.72
C HIS A 39 -12.10 10.94 -0.26
N VAL A 40 -10.94 10.42 0.12
CA VAL A 40 -9.72 10.43 -0.71
C VAL A 40 -9.89 9.61 -2.00
N LEU A 41 -10.66 8.52 -1.97
CA LEU A 41 -10.87 7.66 -3.14
C LEU A 41 -11.94 8.18 -4.11
N PHE A 42 -13.01 8.82 -3.61
CA PHE A 42 -14.21 9.13 -4.40
C PHE A 42 -14.56 10.62 -4.52
N ASN A 43 -14.21 11.47 -3.56
CA ASN A 43 -14.88 12.76 -3.38
C ASN A 43 -13.95 13.97 -3.24
N SER A 44 -12.66 13.75 -3.00
CA SER A 44 -11.71 14.85 -2.96
C SER A 44 -11.62 15.55 -4.32
N ASN A 45 -11.61 16.89 -4.32
CA ASN A 45 -11.22 17.70 -5.50
C ASN A 45 -9.79 17.39 -5.97
N LEU A 46 -9.01 16.67 -5.15
CA LEU A 46 -7.97 15.74 -5.61
C LEU A 46 -8.64 14.64 -6.45
N LYS A 47 -8.84 14.89 -7.74
CA LYS A 47 -9.23 13.87 -8.74
C LYS A 47 -8.27 12.67 -8.65
N LEU A 48 -8.61 11.69 -7.81
CA LEU A 48 -7.68 10.65 -7.40
C LEU A 48 -6.37 11.23 -6.84
N ILE A 49 -5.52 10.36 -6.32
CA ILE A 49 -4.08 10.65 -6.29
C ILE A 49 -3.71 10.98 -7.73
N PRO A 50 -3.33 12.23 -8.07
CA PRO A 50 -2.84 12.53 -9.39
C PRO A 50 -1.72 11.53 -9.66
N PHE A 51 -1.65 10.98 -10.87
CA PHE A 51 -0.62 10.03 -11.27
C PHE A 51 0.77 10.44 -10.76
N GLN A 52 1.02 11.77 -10.73
CA GLN A 52 2.20 12.45 -10.18
C GLN A 52 2.61 12.08 -8.75
N ILE A 53 1.67 11.73 -7.87
CA ILE A 53 1.94 11.32 -6.49
C ILE A 53 2.05 9.79 -6.40
N ALA A 54 1.24 9.06 -7.17
CA ALA A 54 1.26 7.60 -7.15
C ALA A 54 2.63 7.03 -7.55
N TRP A 55 3.25 7.55 -8.61
CA TRP A 55 4.57 7.07 -9.04
C TRP A 55 5.67 7.41 -8.02
N LYS A 56 5.58 8.56 -7.33
CA LYS A 56 6.52 8.94 -6.26
C LYS A 56 6.41 7.98 -5.08
N LEU A 57 5.18 7.63 -4.67
CA LEU A 57 4.94 6.64 -3.62
C LEU A 57 5.47 5.27 -4.01
N ILE A 58 5.27 4.84 -5.25
CA ILE A 58 5.81 3.57 -5.75
C ILE A 58 7.34 3.54 -5.64
N VAL A 59 8.01 4.60 -6.09
CA VAL A 59 9.48 4.71 -5.96
C VAL A 59 9.91 4.62 -4.50
N LEU A 60 9.23 5.34 -3.59
CA LEU A 60 9.53 5.27 -2.17
C LEU A 60 9.31 3.86 -1.61
N TYR A 61 8.22 3.17 -1.96
CA TYR A 61 7.97 1.81 -1.49
C TYR A 61 9.04 0.83 -1.97
N ILE A 62 9.48 0.94 -3.22
CA ILE A 62 10.56 0.11 -3.77
C ILE A 62 11.86 0.34 -3.02
N LEU A 63 12.21 1.60 -2.74
CA LEU A 63 13.41 1.94 -1.99
C LEU A 63 13.36 1.44 -0.55
N CYS A 64 12.21 1.57 0.13
CA CYS A 64 12.02 1.05 1.49
C CYS A 64 12.22 -0.46 1.54
N ASP A 65 11.52 -1.18 0.67
CA ASP A 65 11.53 -2.66 0.61
C ASP A 65 12.90 -3.19 0.18
N ALA A 66 13.54 -2.56 -0.81
CA ALA A 66 14.89 -2.94 -1.24
C ALA A 66 15.94 -2.71 -0.14
N TYR A 67 15.81 -1.61 0.61
CA TYR A 67 16.70 -1.31 1.72
C TYR A 67 16.51 -2.29 2.88
N GLU A 68 15.27 -2.64 3.20
CA GLU A 68 14.95 -3.67 4.19
C GLU A 68 15.56 -5.02 3.83
N LYS A 69 15.31 -5.52 2.62
CA LYS A 69 15.89 -6.78 2.11
C LYS A 69 17.41 -6.79 2.13
N MET A 70 18.03 -5.66 1.77
CA MET A 70 19.48 -5.50 1.81
C MET A 70 20.02 -5.50 3.25
N ALA A 71 19.35 -4.80 4.17
CA ALA A 71 19.73 -4.75 5.58
C ALA A 71 19.69 -6.16 6.20
N SER A 72 18.59 -6.89 6.00
CA SER A 72 18.43 -8.27 6.48
C SER A 72 19.52 -9.22 5.96
N GLN A 73 19.97 -9.05 4.72
CA GLN A 73 21.08 -9.84 4.17
C GLN A 73 22.46 -9.47 4.73
N LYS A 74 22.69 -8.19 5.06
CA LYS A 74 23.97 -7.73 5.64
C LYS A 74 24.21 -8.32 7.02
N HIS A 75 23.16 -8.49 7.82
CA HIS A 75 23.24 -9.16 9.12
C HIS A 75 23.80 -10.60 9.00
N PHE A 76 23.52 -11.29 7.89
CA PHE A 76 24.01 -12.66 7.63
C PHE A 76 25.45 -12.74 7.08
N ARG A 77 25.90 -11.72 6.34
CA ARG A 77 27.16 -11.75 5.57
C ARG A 77 28.39 -11.12 6.24
N SER A 78 28.27 -10.65 7.48
CA SER A 78 29.30 -9.86 8.20
C SER A 78 30.64 -10.56 8.53
N LYS A 79 30.93 -11.75 7.99
CA LYS A 79 32.09 -12.56 8.43
C LYS A 79 33.34 -12.56 7.56
N SER A 80 33.36 -12.11 6.29
CA SER A 80 34.62 -12.20 5.52
C SER A 80 34.61 -11.47 4.15
N TYR A 81 34.88 -10.16 4.04
CA TYR A 81 35.07 -9.53 2.71
C TYR A 81 36.07 -8.35 2.71
N LYS A 82 36.82 -8.21 1.59
CA LYS A 82 37.81 -7.13 1.33
C LYS A 82 37.11 -5.82 0.93
N PRO A 83 37.60 -4.64 1.36
CA PRO A 83 36.86 -3.37 1.30
C PRO A 83 36.58 -2.82 -0.11
N ASP A 84 37.49 -2.97 -1.07
CA ASP A 84 37.33 -2.31 -2.39
C ASP A 84 36.40 -3.07 -3.36
N MET A 85 36.40 -4.41 -3.30
CA MET A 85 35.42 -5.24 -4.04
C MET A 85 34.02 -5.17 -3.41
N PHE A 86 33.96 -4.91 -2.10
CA PHE A 86 32.72 -4.87 -1.33
C PHE A 86 31.80 -3.72 -1.75
N ILE A 87 32.32 -2.53 -2.07
CA ILE A 87 31.47 -1.37 -2.43
C ILE A 87 30.73 -1.62 -3.76
N ASN A 88 31.42 -2.07 -4.81
CA ASN A 88 30.81 -2.33 -6.11
C ASN A 88 29.79 -3.49 -6.04
N GLU A 89 30.10 -4.56 -5.31
CA GLU A 89 29.16 -5.67 -5.10
C GLU A 89 27.94 -5.24 -4.27
N LEU A 90 28.11 -4.30 -3.34
CA LEU A 90 27.04 -3.78 -2.50
C LEU A 90 26.03 -2.93 -3.28
N GLU A 91 26.52 -2.05 -4.15
CA GLU A 91 25.70 -1.22 -5.02
C GLU A 91 24.93 -2.07 -6.02
N LEU A 92 25.60 -3.02 -6.67
CA LEU A 92 24.98 -3.98 -7.58
C LEU A 92 23.88 -4.79 -6.88
N ASN A 93 24.15 -5.28 -5.67
CA ASN A 93 23.17 -6.02 -4.87
C ASN A 93 21.95 -5.14 -4.51
N PHE A 94 22.15 -3.85 -4.21
CA PHE A 94 21.05 -2.93 -3.95
C PHE A 94 20.16 -2.75 -5.18
N TYR A 95 20.73 -2.60 -6.38
CA TYR A 95 19.95 -2.52 -7.62
C TYR A 95 19.15 -3.80 -7.89
N PHE A 96 19.73 -4.98 -7.64
CA PHE A 96 19.00 -6.25 -7.70
C PHE A 96 17.83 -6.30 -6.71
N MET A 97 18.02 -5.82 -5.47
CA MET A 97 16.92 -5.72 -4.49
C MET A 97 15.83 -4.76 -4.95
N CYS A 98 16.17 -3.65 -5.61
CA CYS A 98 15.19 -2.73 -6.19
C CYS A 98 14.37 -3.39 -7.29
N ILE A 99 15.01 -4.12 -8.22
CA ILE A 99 14.32 -4.84 -9.30
C ILE A 99 13.39 -5.91 -8.71
N LYS A 100 13.89 -6.71 -7.77
CA LYS A 100 13.10 -7.73 -7.07
C LYS A 100 11.86 -7.14 -6.39
N SER A 101 12.05 -6.05 -5.64
CA SER A 101 10.98 -5.36 -4.92
C SER A 101 9.96 -4.72 -5.87
N PHE A 102 10.41 -4.18 -7.00
CA PHE A 102 9.54 -3.68 -8.05
C PHE A 102 8.67 -4.79 -8.65
N LEU A 103 9.27 -5.92 -9.04
CA LEU A 103 8.54 -7.04 -9.64
C LEU A 103 7.50 -7.61 -8.67
N GLU A 104 7.87 -7.78 -7.40
CA GLU A 104 6.96 -8.25 -6.34
C GLU A 104 5.75 -7.35 -6.19
N TYR A 105 5.99 -6.05 -6.03
CA TYR A 105 4.92 -5.09 -5.89
C TYR A 105 4.06 -5.00 -7.16
N PHE A 106 4.67 -5.07 -8.34
CA PHE A 106 3.95 -5.01 -9.61
C PHE A 106 3.06 -6.24 -9.83
N ILE A 107 3.57 -7.45 -9.59
CA ILE A 107 2.79 -8.70 -9.68
C ILE A 107 1.62 -8.64 -8.70
N PHE A 108 1.89 -8.30 -7.44
CA PHE A 108 0.86 -8.17 -6.40
C PHE A 108 -0.23 -7.15 -6.80
N ALA A 109 0.16 -5.94 -7.17
CA ALA A 109 -0.79 -4.87 -7.51
C ALA A 109 -1.60 -5.21 -8.76
N THR A 110 -0.98 -5.80 -9.79
CA THR A 110 -1.70 -6.18 -11.02
C THR A 110 -2.71 -7.30 -10.77
N LEU A 111 -2.34 -8.35 -10.03
CA LEU A 111 -3.26 -9.44 -9.69
C LEU A 111 -4.48 -8.93 -8.93
N ILE A 112 -4.27 -8.07 -7.91
CA ILE A 112 -5.37 -7.46 -7.17
C ILE A 112 -6.23 -6.62 -8.10
N VAL A 113 -5.65 -5.75 -8.93
CA VAL A 113 -6.43 -4.89 -9.83
C VAL A 113 -7.27 -5.71 -10.81
N VAL A 114 -6.74 -6.81 -11.35
CA VAL A 114 -7.50 -7.72 -12.23
C VAL A 114 -8.68 -8.33 -11.49
N ILE A 115 -8.46 -8.89 -10.31
CA ILE A 115 -9.53 -9.49 -9.49
C ILE A 115 -10.58 -8.45 -9.13
N LEU A 116 -10.16 -7.27 -8.67
CA LEU A 116 -11.06 -6.18 -8.34
C LEU A 116 -11.88 -5.74 -9.55
N TYR A 117 -11.24 -5.56 -10.71
CA TYR A 117 -11.88 -5.14 -11.96
C TYR A 117 -12.95 -6.11 -12.46
N HIS A 118 -12.74 -7.42 -12.24
CA HIS A 118 -13.72 -8.47 -12.56
C HIS A 118 -14.79 -8.66 -11.47
N SER A 119 -14.43 -8.45 -10.20
CA SER A 119 -15.36 -8.54 -9.07
C SER A 119 -16.33 -7.36 -8.98
N GLN A 120 -16.11 -6.30 -9.76
CA GLN A 120 -17.06 -5.20 -9.86
C GLN A 120 -18.34 -5.75 -10.48
N GLU A 121 -19.35 -5.95 -9.64
CA GLU A 121 -20.72 -6.22 -10.06
C GLU A 121 -21.16 -5.17 -11.12
N LYS A 122 -22.23 -5.43 -11.89
CA LYS A 122 -22.82 -4.47 -12.85
C LYS A 122 -23.45 -3.24 -12.14
N SER A 123 -22.67 -2.58 -11.29
CA SER A 123 -22.97 -1.35 -10.59
C SER A 123 -22.85 -0.18 -11.57
N THR A 124 -23.68 0.83 -11.37
CA THR A 124 -23.86 1.98 -12.27
C THR A 124 -22.63 2.88 -12.40
N LYS A 125 -21.58 2.68 -11.59
CA LYS A 125 -20.28 3.37 -11.69
C LYS A 125 -19.11 2.39 -11.48
N ARG A 126 -18.56 1.90 -12.59
CA ARG A 126 -17.36 1.06 -12.62
C ARG A 126 -16.10 1.91 -12.36
N PHE A 127 -15.17 1.41 -11.55
CA PHE A 127 -13.85 2.05 -11.45
C PHE A 127 -13.03 1.74 -12.70
N SER A 128 -12.32 2.74 -13.21
CA SER A 128 -11.25 2.49 -14.18
C SER A 128 -10.13 1.69 -13.52
N SER A 129 -9.47 0.80 -14.27
CA SER A 129 -8.31 0.04 -13.78
C SER A 129 -7.20 0.95 -13.25
N LYS A 130 -7.03 2.14 -13.83
CA LYS A 130 -6.09 3.17 -13.33
C LYS A 130 -6.46 3.63 -11.92
N ASN A 131 -7.76 3.78 -11.66
CA ASN A 131 -8.24 4.23 -10.37
C ASN A 131 -8.10 3.14 -9.31
N LEU A 132 -8.37 1.89 -9.68
CA LEU A 132 -8.13 0.74 -8.81
C LEU A 132 -6.64 0.62 -8.46
N PHE A 133 -5.75 0.75 -9.46
CA PHE A 133 -4.31 0.71 -9.23
C PHE A 133 -3.86 1.82 -8.27
N ASN A 134 -4.29 3.06 -8.48
CA ASN A 134 -3.97 4.17 -7.58
C ASN A 134 -4.52 3.94 -6.16
N SER A 135 -5.67 3.29 -6.03
CA SER A 135 -6.25 2.93 -4.73
C SER A 135 -5.36 1.92 -3.98
N ILE A 136 -4.83 0.92 -4.69
CA ILE A 136 -3.91 -0.08 -4.10
C ILE A 136 -2.56 0.56 -3.72
N VAL A 137 -2.05 1.48 -4.56
CA VAL A 137 -0.86 2.28 -4.22
C VAL A 137 -1.09 3.11 -2.98
N LEU A 138 -2.26 3.73 -2.86
CA LEU A 138 -2.64 4.48 -1.67
C LEU A 138 -2.71 3.57 -0.45
N ALA A 139 -3.32 2.39 -0.57
CA ALA A 139 -3.49 1.45 0.53
C ALA A 139 -2.15 0.98 1.12
N SER A 140 -1.08 1.02 0.34
CA SER A 140 0.25 0.56 0.72
C SER A 140 1.12 1.63 1.41
N TYR A 141 0.55 2.78 1.77
CA TYR A 141 1.27 3.88 2.46
C TYR A 141 1.98 3.47 3.75
N GLY A 142 1.48 2.44 4.44
CA GLY A 142 2.12 1.90 5.63
C GLY A 142 3.55 1.39 5.39
N LYS A 143 3.92 1.05 4.15
CA LYS A 143 5.29 0.65 3.79
C LYS A 143 6.34 1.72 4.12
N LEU A 144 5.96 3.00 4.20
CA LEU A 144 6.88 4.07 4.57
C LEU A 144 7.33 3.99 6.03
N PHE A 145 6.53 3.37 6.91
CA PHE A 145 6.86 3.23 8.32
C PHE A 145 7.92 2.14 8.59
N MET A 146 8.20 1.27 7.60
CA MET A 146 9.27 0.28 7.73
C MET A 146 10.65 0.93 7.86
N LEU A 147 10.88 2.10 7.24
CA LEU A 147 12.17 2.79 7.36
C LEU A 147 12.46 3.24 8.80
N PRO A 148 11.56 3.97 9.49
CA PRO A 148 11.73 4.26 10.91
C PRO A 148 11.96 3.01 11.77
N VAL A 149 11.21 1.92 11.56
CA VAL A 149 11.36 0.71 12.36
C VAL A 149 12.72 0.06 12.14
N LEU A 150 13.18 -0.03 10.89
CA LEU A 150 14.51 -0.55 10.56
C LEU A 150 15.66 0.32 11.11
N VAL A 151 15.46 1.63 11.25
CA VAL A 151 16.49 2.55 11.78
C VAL A 151 16.51 2.54 13.30
N TRP A 152 15.36 2.60 13.95
CA TRP A 152 15.23 2.81 15.40
C TRP A 152 14.97 1.54 16.22
N SER A 153 14.51 0.46 15.60
CA SER A 153 13.93 -0.70 16.30
C SER A 153 14.44 -2.03 15.75
N LYS A 154 15.74 -2.11 15.47
CA LYS A 154 16.40 -3.25 14.80
C LYS A 154 16.22 -4.62 15.46
N ASP A 155 15.85 -4.66 16.75
CA ASP A 155 15.70 -5.89 17.53
C ASP A 155 14.26 -6.10 18.05
N ASP A 156 13.29 -5.29 17.60
CA ASP A 156 11.89 -5.37 18.06
C ASP A 156 10.98 -5.97 16.99
N GLU A 157 10.84 -7.29 17.02
CA GLU A 157 9.96 -8.06 16.12
C GLU A 157 8.48 -7.62 16.22
N TYR A 158 8.05 -7.04 17.34
CA TYR A 158 6.65 -6.63 17.52
C TYR A 158 6.31 -5.42 16.67
N CYS A 159 7.25 -4.48 16.49
CA CYS A 159 7.07 -3.31 15.64
C CYS A 159 6.84 -3.70 14.17
N ASP A 160 7.61 -4.67 13.67
CA ASP A 160 7.47 -5.20 12.30
C ASP A 160 6.10 -5.85 12.09
N ILE A 161 5.68 -6.71 13.03
CA ILE A 161 4.37 -7.38 12.99
C ILE A 161 3.23 -6.35 12.99
N LEU A 162 3.33 -5.29 13.79
CA LEU A 162 2.32 -4.24 13.83
C LEU A 162 2.22 -3.47 12.51
N ILE A 163 3.34 -3.17 11.85
CA ILE A 163 3.33 -2.51 10.55
C ILE A 163 2.75 -3.43 9.47
N ILE A 164 3.15 -4.71 9.46
CA ILE A 164 2.62 -5.69 8.51
C ILE A 164 1.10 -5.82 8.68
N LEU A 165 0.62 -5.94 9.92
CA LEU A 165 -0.80 -5.97 10.24
C LEU A 165 -1.51 -4.68 9.79
N PHE A 166 -0.89 -3.53 10.02
CA PHE A 166 -1.43 -2.24 9.59
C PHE A 166 -1.58 -2.15 8.07
N ILE A 167 -0.55 -2.54 7.30
CA ILE A 167 -0.58 -2.58 5.83
C ILE A 167 -1.67 -3.55 5.34
N PHE A 168 -1.82 -4.70 5.99
CA PHE A 168 -2.87 -5.65 5.65
C PHE A 168 -4.27 -5.06 5.88
N LEU A 169 -4.49 -4.43 7.05
CA LEU A 169 -5.76 -3.81 7.39
C LEU A 169 -6.11 -2.62 6.47
N SER A 170 -5.12 -1.83 6.07
CA SER A 170 -5.33 -0.72 5.12
C SER A 170 -5.77 -1.22 3.76
N GLN A 171 -5.14 -2.28 3.23
CA GLN A 171 -5.55 -2.93 1.98
C GLN A 171 -6.97 -3.49 2.07
N LEU A 172 -7.31 -4.16 3.17
CA LEU A 172 -8.65 -4.67 3.41
C LEU A 172 -9.70 -3.55 3.38
N GLN A 173 -9.45 -2.43 4.08
CA GLN A 173 -10.40 -1.31 4.12
C GLN A 173 -10.56 -0.65 2.75
N VAL A 174 -9.49 -0.44 1.99
CA VAL A 174 -9.56 0.13 0.64
C VAL A 174 -10.33 -0.77 -0.31
N ILE A 175 -10.10 -2.09 -0.28
CA ILE A 175 -10.85 -3.03 -1.11
C ILE A 175 -12.34 -3.05 -0.71
N ARG A 176 -12.64 -2.99 0.59
CA ARG A 176 -14.01 -2.93 1.11
C ARG A 176 -14.74 -1.64 0.74
N VAL A 177 -14.00 -0.54 0.56
CA VAL A 177 -14.55 0.76 0.15
C VAL A 177 -14.77 0.82 -1.37
N THR A 178 -13.93 0.11 -2.15
CA THR A 178 -14.04 0.05 -3.62
C THR A 178 -14.98 -1.03 -4.15
N THR A 179 -15.21 -2.11 -3.38
CA THR A 179 -16.05 -3.25 -3.76
C THR A 179 -17.05 -3.60 -2.67
N LYS A 180 -18.12 -4.32 -3.03
CA LYS A 180 -19.13 -4.83 -2.08
C LYS A 180 -18.82 -6.23 -1.55
N LEU A 181 -17.60 -6.73 -1.76
CA LEU A 181 -17.21 -8.07 -1.36
C LEU A 181 -17.28 -8.21 0.18
N SER A 182 -17.60 -9.42 0.65
CA SER A 182 -17.53 -9.71 2.08
C SER A 182 -16.08 -9.61 2.55
N SER A 183 -15.86 -9.16 3.79
CA SER A 183 -14.51 -9.00 4.32
C SER A 183 -13.72 -10.32 4.33
N LEU A 184 -14.40 -11.46 4.49
CA LEU A 184 -13.78 -12.79 4.43
C LEU A 184 -13.26 -13.14 3.03
N PHE A 185 -14.03 -12.84 1.97
CA PHE A 185 -13.55 -13.08 0.61
C PHE A 185 -12.34 -12.20 0.28
N ILE A 186 -12.36 -10.94 0.72
CA ILE A 186 -11.23 -10.01 0.53
C ILE A 186 -9.97 -10.53 1.23
N THR A 187 -10.08 -10.97 2.49
CA THR A 187 -8.93 -11.51 3.24
C THR A 187 -8.34 -12.74 2.56
N ILE A 188 -9.19 -13.65 2.07
CA ILE A 188 -8.73 -14.86 1.35
C ILE A 188 -7.99 -14.46 0.07
N ILE A 189 -8.55 -13.53 -0.71
CA ILE A 189 -7.91 -13.02 -1.93
C ILE A 189 -6.54 -12.42 -1.63
N LEU A 190 -6.43 -11.56 -0.61
CA LEU A 190 -5.17 -10.93 -0.24
C LEU A 190 -4.10 -11.95 0.16
N ILE A 191 -4.46 -12.93 1.00
CA ILE A 191 -3.54 -13.98 1.44
C ILE A 191 -3.08 -14.82 0.24
N VAL A 192 -4.02 -15.29 -0.59
CA VAL A 192 -3.70 -16.14 -1.75
C VAL A 192 -2.80 -15.43 -2.75
N ILE A 193 -3.04 -14.14 -3.03
CA ILE A 193 -2.19 -13.37 -3.95
C ILE A 193 -0.80 -13.13 -3.36
N SER A 194 -0.72 -12.84 -2.05
CA SER A 194 0.56 -12.66 -1.36
C SER A 194 1.42 -13.92 -1.49
N GLU A 195 0.84 -15.09 -1.21
CA GLU A 195 1.51 -16.39 -1.33
C GLU A 195 1.88 -16.74 -2.78
N LEU A 196 0.96 -16.53 -3.72
CA LEU A 196 1.23 -16.75 -5.16
C LEU A 196 2.35 -15.86 -5.68
N GLY A 197 2.38 -14.59 -5.28
CA GLY A 197 3.43 -13.64 -5.64
C GLY A 197 4.80 -14.07 -5.12
N TYR A 198 4.85 -14.53 -3.88
CA TYR A 198 6.06 -15.06 -3.25
C TYR A 198 6.60 -16.29 -4.00
N LEU A 199 5.74 -17.27 -4.29
CA LEU A 199 6.12 -18.50 -5.00
C LEU A 199 6.57 -18.22 -6.44
N LEU A 200 5.87 -17.34 -7.16
CA LEU A 200 6.25 -16.95 -8.53
C LEU A 200 7.64 -16.32 -8.57
N LEU A 201 7.98 -15.48 -7.59
CA LEU A 201 9.29 -14.85 -7.52
C LEU A 201 10.42 -15.81 -7.13
N GLN A 202 10.14 -16.78 -6.25
CA GLN A 202 11.10 -17.86 -5.95
C GLN A 202 11.36 -18.77 -7.16
N TYR A 203 10.40 -18.92 -8.06
CA TYR A 203 10.56 -19.73 -9.27
C TYR A 203 11.32 -18.99 -10.38
N ILE A 204 11.19 -17.66 -10.45
CA ILE A 204 11.77 -16.82 -11.51
C ILE A 204 13.22 -16.39 -11.20
N MET A 205 13.61 -16.28 -9.93
CA MET A 205 14.96 -15.87 -9.48
C MET A 205 15.71 -16.99 -8.79
#